data_AF-A0A9D8FAU6-F1
#
_entry.id   AF-A0A9D8FAU6-F1
#
_cell.length_a   1.000
_cell.length_b   1.000
_cell.length_c   1.000
_cell.angle_alpha   90.00
_cell.angle_beta   90.00
_cell.angle_gamma   90.00
#
_symmetry.space_group_name_H-M   'P 1'
#
loop_
_entity.id
_entity.type
_entity.pdbx_description
1 polymer ?
#
loop_
_entity_poly.entity_id
_entity_poly.type
_entity_poly.pdbx_seq_one_letter_code
_entity_poly.pdbx_strand_id
1 'polypeptide(L)'
;MYKYNTSLDIYICPADQPWPPTGARKVKRVRSYSMSGHMNGNADWVQQDRVKAHKKFSDIQAPGPSRALVFIDENPYTIDDGFFAVRCFDTTPYWQNAPASRHNCGGVLSFADGHAELWKWIEPNTCRMKTLDAAAVTPVDRDLTRLQKTVVDRVELGR
;
A
#
# COMPACT_ATOMS: atom_id res chain seq x y z
N MET A 1 -5.34 -15.77 -2.75
CA MET A 1 -3.92 -16.19 -2.78
C MET A 1 -3.67 -17.47 -1.99
N TYR A 2 -4.23 -17.63 -0.78
CA TYR A 2 -4.05 -18.82 0.08
C TYR A 2 -4.30 -20.20 -0.60
N LYS A 3 -5.29 -20.29 -1.49
CA LYS A 3 -5.56 -21.52 -2.28
C LYS A 3 -4.35 -21.98 -3.11
N TYR A 4 -3.50 -21.04 -3.52
CA TYR A 4 -2.35 -21.32 -4.40
C TYR A 4 -1.04 -21.48 -3.63
N ASN A 5 -0.96 -20.98 -2.39
CA ASN A 5 0.19 -21.19 -1.52
C ASN A 5 -0.26 -21.19 -0.05
N THR A 6 -0.16 -22.35 0.59
CA THR A 6 -0.63 -22.56 1.96
C THR A 6 0.46 -22.30 3.02
N SER A 7 1.67 -21.90 2.61
CA SER A 7 2.76 -21.60 3.54
C SER A 7 2.49 -20.26 4.22
N LEU A 8 1.99 -20.29 5.46
CA LEU A 8 1.57 -19.09 6.19
C LEU A 8 2.68 -18.04 6.35
N ASP A 9 3.93 -18.50 6.48
CA ASP A 9 5.06 -17.60 6.73
C ASP A 9 5.37 -16.64 5.56
N ILE A 10 4.87 -16.91 4.35
CA ILE A 10 5.08 -16.00 3.21
C ILE A 10 4.19 -14.75 3.28
N TYR A 11 3.14 -14.77 4.11
CA TYR A 11 2.18 -13.67 4.23
C TYR A 11 2.58 -12.63 5.28
N ILE A 12 3.60 -12.93 6.09
CA ILE A 12 4.05 -12.10 7.21
C ILE A 12 5.48 -11.64 6.98
N CYS A 13 5.73 -10.36 7.23
CA CYS A 13 7.08 -9.84 7.25
C CYS A 13 7.82 -10.44 8.45
N PRO A 14 9.06 -10.98 8.29
CA PRO A 14 9.83 -11.48 9.42
C PRO A 14 10.12 -10.43 10.50
N ALA A 15 10.12 -9.14 10.14
CA ALA A 15 10.28 -8.03 11.07
C ALA A 15 8.98 -7.64 11.79
N ASP A 16 7.85 -8.28 11.46
CA ASP A 16 6.56 -7.96 12.07
C ASP A 16 6.51 -8.35 13.54
N GLN A 17 6.17 -7.38 14.38
CA GLN A 17 6.16 -7.54 15.83
C GLN A 17 4.75 -7.90 16.33
N PRO A 18 4.65 -8.66 17.45
CA PRO A 18 3.36 -8.97 18.05
C PRO A 18 2.50 -7.73 18.35
N TRP A 19 1.18 -7.90 18.25
CA TRP A 19 0.18 -6.83 18.35
C TRP A 19 -0.87 -7.11 19.44
N PRO A 20 -1.45 -6.09 20.10
CA PRO A 20 -1.06 -4.67 20.07
C PRO A 20 0.32 -4.44 20.69
N PRO A 21 1.00 -3.32 20.37
CA PRO A 21 2.33 -3.02 20.93
C PRO A 21 2.25 -2.83 22.45
N THR A 22 1.10 -2.34 22.92
CA THR A 22 0.73 -2.17 24.33
C THR A 22 -0.52 -3.00 24.62
N GLY A 23 -0.45 -3.88 25.61
CA GLY A 23 -1.57 -4.73 26.02
C GLY A 23 -1.08 -5.99 26.73
N ALA A 24 -1.94 -6.57 27.55
CA ALA A 24 -1.61 -7.75 28.36
C ALA A 24 -1.40 -9.02 27.50
N ARG A 25 -2.10 -9.13 26.37
CA ARG A 25 -1.97 -10.26 25.43
C ARG A 25 -1.57 -9.75 24.06
N LYS A 26 -0.37 -10.14 23.62
CA LYS A 26 0.13 -9.87 22.26
C LYS A 26 -0.06 -11.10 21.39
N VAL A 27 -0.48 -10.90 20.14
CA VAL A 27 -0.69 -11.95 19.15
C VAL A 27 0.13 -11.66 17.89
N LYS A 28 0.58 -12.72 17.22
CA LYS A 28 1.18 -12.60 15.89
C LYS A 28 0.04 -12.48 14.88
N ARG A 29 0.07 -11.45 14.02
CA ARG A 29 -0.87 -11.34 12.90
C ARG A 29 -0.68 -12.49 11.93
N VAL A 30 -1.71 -12.79 11.16
CA VAL A 30 -1.65 -13.79 10.08
C VAL A 30 -1.06 -13.24 8.77
N ARG A 31 -0.89 -11.91 8.67
CA ARG A 31 -0.30 -11.23 7.52
C ARG A 31 0.30 -9.88 7.89
N SER A 32 1.24 -9.41 7.08
CA SER A 32 1.74 -8.03 7.08
C SER A 32 1.49 -7.33 5.74
N TYR A 33 1.27 -8.09 4.67
CA TYR A 33 1.08 -7.55 3.33
C TYR A 33 -0.40 -7.40 2.97
N SER A 34 -0.71 -6.34 2.23
CA SER A 34 -2.01 -6.11 1.58
C SER A 34 -1.83 -6.03 0.07
N MET A 35 -2.87 -6.41 -0.66
CA MET A 35 -2.90 -6.29 -2.12
C MET A 35 -3.44 -4.92 -2.51
N SER A 36 -2.84 -4.29 -3.52
CA SER A 36 -3.38 -3.07 -4.12
C SER A 36 -4.82 -3.27 -4.53
N GLY A 37 -5.71 -2.36 -4.12
CA GLY A 37 -7.10 -2.40 -4.52
C GLY A 37 -7.34 -2.28 -6.02
N HIS A 38 -6.34 -1.83 -6.79
CA HIS A 38 -6.40 -1.77 -8.24
C HIS A 38 -6.16 -3.13 -8.91
N MET A 39 -5.67 -4.14 -8.19
CA MET A 39 -5.45 -5.48 -8.73
C MET A 39 -6.68 -6.35 -8.51
N ASN A 40 -7.69 -6.14 -9.35
CA ASN A 40 -8.98 -6.81 -9.34
C ASN A 40 -9.82 -6.59 -8.06
N GLY A 41 -9.57 -5.49 -7.34
CA GLY A 41 -10.40 -5.04 -6.24
C GLY A 41 -11.52 -4.08 -6.66
N ASN A 42 -12.16 -3.47 -5.67
CA ASN A 42 -13.11 -2.37 -5.82
C ASN A 42 -12.46 -1.08 -5.27
N ALA A 43 -11.48 -0.52 -5.98
CA ALA A 43 -10.80 0.72 -5.58
C ALA A 43 -11.40 1.97 -6.24
N ASP A 44 -12.40 1.80 -7.10
CA ASP A 44 -13.02 2.88 -7.86
C ASP A 44 -13.58 3.98 -6.94
N TRP A 45 -14.16 3.58 -5.78
CA TRP A 45 -14.70 4.51 -4.77
C TRP A 45 -13.64 5.45 -4.18
N VAL A 46 -12.41 4.97 -3.97
CA VAL A 46 -11.30 5.80 -3.43
C VAL A 46 -10.63 6.62 -4.54
N GLN A 47 -10.89 6.29 -5.81
CA GLN A 47 -10.48 7.08 -6.97
C GLN A 47 -11.55 8.05 -7.47
N GLN A 48 -12.67 8.21 -6.75
CA GLN A 48 -13.80 9.05 -7.16
C GLN A 48 -14.34 8.66 -8.56
N ASP A 49 -14.37 7.35 -8.85
CA ASP A 49 -14.79 6.75 -10.13
C ASP A 49 -13.96 7.17 -11.36
N ARG A 50 -12.80 7.83 -11.16
CA ARG A 50 -11.93 8.32 -12.24
C ARG A 50 -11.06 7.24 -12.83
N VAL A 51 -10.65 6.27 -12.02
CA VAL A 51 -9.80 5.14 -12.42
C VAL A 51 -10.40 3.86 -11.88
N LYS A 52 -10.52 2.87 -12.77
CA LYS A 52 -11.08 1.57 -12.45
C LYS A 52 -9.98 0.57 -12.12
N ALA A 53 -10.27 -0.37 -11.22
CA ALA A 53 -9.37 -1.48 -10.97
C ALA A 53 -9.15 -2.35 -12.22
N HIS A 54 -7.92 -2.81 -12.41
CA HIS A 54 -7.52 -3.77 -13.44
C HIS A 54 -8.14 -5.13 -13.16
N LYS A 55 -8.92 -5.69 -14.09
CA LYS A 55 -9.58 -6.99 -13.89
C LYS A 55 -8.76 -8.16 -14.42
N LYS A 56 -7.90 -7.89 -15.40
CA LYS A 56 -6.94 -8.83 -15.98
C LYS A 56 -5.61 -8.13 -16.24
N PHE A 57 -4.56 -8.93 -16.42
CA PHE A 57 -3.21 -8.42 -16.63
C PHE A 57 -3.10 -7.43 -17.81
N SER A 58 -3.83 -7.69 -18.91
CA SER A 58 -3.82 -6.79 -20.09
C SER A 58 -4.44 -5.41 -19.83
N ASP A 59 -5.13 -5.22 -18.71
CA ASP A 59 -5.68 -3.91 -18.32
C ASP A 59 -4.62 -3.02 -17.65
N ILE A 60 -3.48 -3.58 -17.25
CA ILE A 60 -2.39 -2.89 -16.55
C ILE A 60 -1.52 -2.16 -17.58
N GLN A 61 -2.02 -1.03 -18.06
CA GLN A 61 -1.37 -0.24 -19.12
C GLN A 61 -0.72 1.04 -18.58
N ALA A 62 -1.39 1.71 -17.63
CA ALA A 62 -0.99 2.98 -17.05
C ALA A 62 -1.37 2.98 -15.56
N PRO A 63 -0.42 2.79 -14.63
CA PRO A 63 0.99 2.53 -14.86
C PRO A 63 1.22 1.16 -15.52
N GLY A 64 2.27 1.06 -16.34
CA GLY A 64 2.67 -0.23 -16.94
C GLY A 64 3.10 -1.26 -15.88
N PRO A 65 3.23 -2.55 -16.25
CA PRO A 65 3.38 -3.63 -15.27
C PRO A 65 4.54 -3.49 -14.28
N SER A 66 5.67 -2.90 -14.70
CA SER A 66 6.83 -2.66 -13.84
C SER A 66 6.65 -1.50 -12.85
N ARG A 67 5.54 -0.78 -12.90
CA ARG A 67 5.21 0.30 -11.96
C ARG A 67 3.90 0.04 -11.21
N ALA A 68 3.06 -0.85 -11.70
CA ALA A 68 1.77 -1.14 -11.10
C ALA A 68 1.90 -1.98 -9.82
N LEU A 69 1.48 -1.40 -8.70
CA LEU A 69 1.57 -2.03 -7.38
C LEU A 69 0.68 -3.29 -7.28
N VAL A 70 1.25 -4.38 -6.79
CA VAL A 70 0.51 -5.61 -6.47
C VAL A 70 0.40 -5.82 -4.96
N PHE A 71 1.52 -5.96 -4.24
CA PHE A 71 1.52 -6.07 -2.78
C PHE A 71 2.40 -5.03 -2.12
N ILE A 72 2.04 -4.62 -0.92
CA ILE A 72 2.82 -3.73 -0.07
C ILE A 72 2.77 -4.20 1.39
N ASP A 73 3.91 -4.06 2.09
CA ASP A 73 3.96 -4.22 3.55
C ASP A 73 3.12 -3.10 4.18
N GLU A 74 2.01 -3.47 4.81
CA GLU A 74 1.06 -2.51 5.38
C GLU A 74 1.37 -2.23 6.86
N ASN A 75 1.16 -0.98 7.25
CA ASN A 75 1.31 -0.54 8.61
C ASN A 75 0.41 -1.36 9.56
N PRO A 76 0.93 -1.85 10.69
CA PRO A 76 0.16 -2.67 11.62
C PRO A 76 -1.05 -1.95 12.24
N TYR A 77 -1.09 -0.62 12.20
CA TYR A 77 -2.22 0.19 12.66
C TYR A 77 -3.33 0.34 11.60
N THR A 78 -3.03 0.15 10.32
CA THR A 78 -4.02 0.30 9.23
C THR A 78 -4.42 -1.04 8.61
N ILE A 79 -3.65 -2.10 8.85
CA ILE A 79 -3.94 -3.42 8.31
C ILE A 79 -5.29 -3.96 8.81
N ASP A 80 -6.17 -4.26 7.86
CA ASP A 80 -7.54 -4.69 8.12
C ASP A 80 -7.95 -5.88 7.25
N ASP A 81 -8.43 -5.67 6.02
CA ASP A 81 -9.20 -6.62 5.22
C ASP A 81 -8.41 -7.30 4.09
N GLY A 82 -7.20 -6.82 3.79
CA GLY A 82 -6.35 -7.35 2.71
C GLY A 82 -6.16 -6.38 1.56
N PHE A 83 -6.78 -5.21 1.65
CA PHE A 83 -6.90 -4.23 0.60
C PHE A 83 -6.09 -2.99 0.94
N PHE A 84 -5.15 -2.63 0.06
CA PHE A 84 -4.38 -1.40 0.18
C PHE A 84 -4.90 -0.35 -0.80
N ALA A 85 -5.41 0.74 -0.28
CA ALA A 85 -5.91 1.86 -1.06
C ALA A 85 -4.95 3.05 -1.02
N VAL A 86 -4.86 3.74 -2.16
CA VAL A 86 -4.09 4.98 -2.33
C VAL A 86 -5.02 6.01 -2.95
N ARG A 87 -5.26 7.13 -2.27
CA ARG A 87 -6.06 8.23 -2.82
C ARG A 87 -5.22 9.02 -3.81
N CYS A 88 -5.66 9.12 -5.07
CA CYS A 88 -4.89 9.82 -6.10
C CYS A 88 -5.48 11.19 -6.50
N PHE A 89 -6.78 11.40 -6.27
CA PHE A 89 -7.53 12.53 -6.84
C PHE A 89 -8.10 13.50 -5.80
N ASP A 90 -7.74 13.35 -4.53
CA ASP A 90 -8.22 14.23 -3.46
C ASP A 90 -7.61 15.64 -3.61
N THR A 91 -8.45 16.66 -3.46
CA THR A 91 -8.01 18.06 -3.45
C THR A 91 -7.03 18.33 -2.31
N THR A 92 -7.31 17.76 -1.13
CA THR A 92 -6.38 17.73 0.00
C THR A 92 -5.78 16.33 0.09
N PRO A 93 -4.45 16.18 0.01
CA PRO A 93 -3.85 14.85 -0.02
C PRO A 93 -3.93 14.13 1.34
N TYR A 94 -4.40 12.89 1.30
CA TYR A 94 -4.48 11.97 2.44
C TYR A 94 -3.96 10.58 2.07
N TRP A 95 -3.37 9.91 3.04
CA TRP A 95 -3.10 8.48 3.02
C TRP A 95 -4.37 7.72 3.40
N GLN A 96 -4.89 6.82 2.56
CA GLN A 96 -6.01 5.95 2.96
C GLN A 96 -5.49 4.86 3.92
N ASN A 97 -4.62 3.98 3.40
CA ASN A 97 -3.82 3.04 4.19
C ASN A 97 -2.39 3.56 4.34
N ALA A 98 -1.74 3.23 5.44
CA ALA A 98 -0.35 3.61 5.67
C ALA A 98 0.60 2.46 5.28
N PRO A 99 1.70 2.71 4.57
CA PRO A 99 2.73 1.70 4.39
C PRO A 99 3.45 1.40 5.71
N ALA A 100 3.94 0.19 5.83
CA ALA A 100 4.81 -0.22 6.91
C ALA A 100 6.15 0.50 6.86
N SER A 101 6.76 0.63 8.03
CA SER A 101 8.08 1.26 8.19
C SER A 101 9.06 0.39 8.97
N ARG A 102 8.81 -0.93 8.98
CA ARG A 102 9.55 -1.93 9.76
C ARG A 102 11.01 -2.06 9.34
N HIS A 103 11.36 -1.73 8.09
CA HIS A 103 12.70 -1.90 7.55
C HIS A 103 13.52 -0.61 7.64
N ASN A 104 13.77 -0.12 8.87
CA ASN A 104 14.48 1.13 9.15
C ASN A 104 13.85 2.31 8.37
N CYS A 105 12.60 2.63 8.70
CA CYS A 105 11.79 3.64 8.01
C CYS A 105 11.59 3.28 6.52
N GLY A 106 11.25 2.01 6.27
CA GLY A 106 10.99 1.49 4.92
C GLY A 106 10.05 0.29 4.91
N GLY A 107 9.53 0.00 3.73
CA GLY A 107 8.58 -1.09 3.46
C GLY A 107 8.90 -1.78 2.12
N VAL A 108 8.43 -3.01 1.96
CA VAL A 108 8.63 -3.80 0.73
C VAL A 108 7.38 -3.73 -0.14
N LEU A 109 7.58 -3.54 -1.45
CA LEU A 109 6.55 -3.50 -2.47
C LEU A 109 6.84 -4.55 -3.54
N SER A 110 5.81 -5.02 -4.23
CA SER A 110 5.92 -5.86 -5.43
C SER A 110 5.07 -5.32 -6.56
N PHE A 111 5.49 -5.58 -7.78
CA PHE A 111 4.90 -5.02 -8.99
C PHE A 111 4.40 -6.10 -9.94
N ALA A 112 3.57 -5.69 -10.92
CA ALA A 112 2.82 -6.62 -11.76
C ALA A 112 3.70 -7.42 -12.74
N ASP A 113 4.91 -6.97 -13.04
CA ASP A 113 5.92 -7.75 -13.79
C ASP A 113 6.64 -8.82 -12.93
N GLY A 114 6.36 -8.87 -11.62
CA GLY A 114 6.88 -9.87 -10.69
C GLY A 114 8.11 -9.46 -9.88
N HIS A 115 8.67 -8.27 -10.08
CA HIS A 115 9.78 -7.81 -9.23
C HIS A 115 9.30 -7.22 -7.90
N ALA A 116 10.24 -7.03 -6.98
CA ALA A 116 10.00 -6.41 -5.68
C ALA A 116 11.06 -5.34 -5.38
N GLU A 117 10.67 -4.31 -4.64
CA GLU A 117 11.53 -3.22 -4.23
C GLU A 117 11.43 -2.96 -2.73
N LEU A 118 12.55 -2.57 -2.11
CA LEU A 118 12.56 -1.99 -0.77
C LEU A 118 12.53 -0.47 -0.89
N TRP A 119 11.47 0.16 -0.40
CA TRP A 119 11.35 1.61 -0.38
C TRP A 119 11.71 2.16 0.99
N LYS A 120 12.62 3.13 1.00
CA LYS A 120 12.85 4.01 2.15
C LYS A 120 11.93 5.21 2.04
N TRP A 121 11.23 5.50 3.12
CA TRP A 121 10.37 6.66 3.23
C TRP A 121 11.22 7.88 3.52
N ILE A 122 10.94 8.95 2.81
CA ILE A 122 11.65 10.21 2.89
C ILE A 122 11.07 11.04 4.03
N GLU A 123 9.75 11.04 4.19
CA GLU A 123 9.09 11.84 5.21
C GLU A 123 9.07 11.09 6.56
N PRO A 124 9.58 11.72 7.65
CA PRO A 124 9.51 11.10 8.98
C PRO A 124 8.10 10.77 9.44
N ASN A 125 7.10 11.52 8.93
CA ASN A 125 5.69 11.30 9.24
C ASN A 125 5.17 9.99 8.66
N THR A 126 5.59 9.60 7.45
CA THR A 126 5.27 8.29 6.85
C THR A 126 5.63 7.16 7.81
N CYS A 127 6.76 7.29 8.50
CA CYS A 127 7.28 6.29 9.44
C CYS A 127 6.59 6.25 10.80
N ARG A 128 5.70 7.21 11.08
CA ARG A 128 5.04 7.38 12.38
C ARG A 128 3.51 7.31 12.30
N MET A 129 2.94 7.05 11.12
CA MET A 129 1.49 6.93 10.96
C MET A 129 0.92 5.79 11.79
N LYS A 130 -0.23 6.03 12.43
CA LYS A 130 -0.92 5.10 13.33
C LYS A 130 -2.42 5.01 13.10
N THR A 131 -2.91 5.59 12.01
CA THR A 131 -4.33 5.66 11.69
C THR A 131 -4.52 5.52 10.19
N LEU A 132 -5.71 5.08 9.80
CA LEU A 132 -6.24 5.31 8.46
C LEU A 132 -6.43 6.82 8.23
N ASP A 133 -6.61 7.21 6.98
CA ASP A 133 -6.96 8.59 6.60
C ASP A 133 -6.01 9.65 7.18
N ALA A 134 -4.71 9.33 7.21
CA ALA A 134 -3.70 10.21 7.76
C ALA A 134 -3.42 11.38 6.79
N ALA A 135 -3.36 12.60 7.32
CA ALA A 135 -3.03 13.77 6.52
C ALA A 135 -1.62 13.64 5.92
N ALA A 136 -1.50 13.95 4.62
CA ALA A 136 -0.20 13.99 3.98
C ALA A 136 0.63 15.18 4.47
N VAL A 137 1.95 15.08 4.33
CA VAL A 137 2.87 16.20 4.63
C VAL A 137 2.62 17.38 3.69
N THR A 138 2.62 18.59 4.24
CA THR A 138 2.49 19.85 3.49
C THR A 138 3.86 20.50 3.25
N PRO A 139 4.04 21.24 2.14
CA PRO A 139 3.09 21.43 1.04
C PRO A 139 3.00 20.23 0.09
N VAL A 140 4.00 19.33 0.11
CA VAL A 140 4.04 18.14 -0.75
C VAL A 140 4.61 16.97 0.04
N ASP A 141 3.88 15.85 0.04
CA ASP A 141 4.33 14.57 0.57
C ASP A 141 4.98 13.74 -0.55
N ARG A 142 6.31 13.60 -0.49
CA ARG A 142 7.08 12.91 -1.55
C ARG A 142 6.83 11.42 -1.56
N ASP A 143 6.56 10.82 -0.40
CA ASP A 143 6.30 9.38 -0.29
C ASP A 143 4.92 9.06 -0.86
N LEU A 144 3.89 9.83 -0.50
CA LEU A 144 2.54 9.65 -1.03
C LEU A 144 2.53 9.87 -2.55
N THR A 145 3.19 10.94 -3.01
CA THR A 145 3.28 11.25 -4.45
C THR A 145 3.99 10.13 -5.22
N ARG A 146 5.00 9.49 -4.62
CA ARG A 146 5.69 8.36 -5.23
C ARG A 146 4.78 7.13 -5.27
N LEU A 147 4.02 6.86 -4.22
CA LEU A 147 3.11 5.72 -4.15
C LEU A 147 1.91 5.88 -5.09
N GLN A 148 1.34 7.08 -5.23
CA GLN A 148 0.25 7.37 -6.19
C GLN A 148 0.65 7.00 -7.63
N LYS A 149 1.91 7.20 -8.01
CA LYS A 149 2.45 6.83 -9.35
C LYS A 149 2.50 5.32 -9.60
N THR A 150 2.28 4.50 -8.57
CA THR A 150 2.15 3.04 -8.69
C THR A 150 0.72 2.58 -8.95
N VAL A 151 -0.23 3.51 -8.89
CA VAL A 151 -1.67 3.27 -9.06
C VAL A 151 -2.21 3.95 -10.31
N VAL A 152 -1.77 5.18 -10.57
CA VAL A 152 -2.15 5.98 -11.75
C VAL A 152 -0.91 6.58 -12.41
N ASP A 153 -0.94 6.80 -13.73
CA ASP A 153 0.19 7.48 -14.39
C ASP A 153 0.12 9.01 -14.22
N ARG A 154 1.24 9.70 -14.45
CA ARG A 154 1.36 11.16 -14.25
C ARG A 154 0.32 11.96 -15.04
N VAL A 155 -0.03 11.50 -16.25
CA VAL A 155 -1.03 12.16 -17.11
C VAL A 155 -2.38 12.25 -16.41
N GLU A 156 -2.77 11.21 -15.67
CA GLU A 156 -4.05 11.17 -14.97
C GLU A 156 -4.04 12.04 -13.71
N LEU A 157 -2.88 12.22 -13.07
CA LEU A 157 -2.72 13.06 -11.88
C LEU A 157 -2.85 14.56 -12.16
N GLY A 158 -2.92 15.00 -13.43
CA GLY A 158 -3.05 16.41 -13.80
C GLY A 158 -1.87 17.28 -13.38
N ARG A 159 -0.68 16.69 -13.26
CA ARG A 159 0.57 17.32 -12.80
C ARG A 159 1.74 17.06 -13.74
#